data_AF-K1U7G5-F1
#
_entry.id   AF-K1U7G5-F1
#
_cell.length_a   1.000
_cell.length_b   1.000
_cell.length_c   1.000
_cell.angle_alpha   90.00
_cell.angle_beta   90.00
_cell.angle_gamma   90.00
#
_symmetry.space_group_name_H-M   'P 1'
#
loop_
_entity.id
_entity.type
_entity.pdbx_description
1 polymer ?
#
loop_
_entity_poly.entity_id
_entity_poly.type
_entity_poly.pdbx_seq_one_letter_code
_entity_poly.pdbx_strand_id
1 'polypeptide(L)' 'QGHISYVINTIDINQHNTRLDGYEIRRTAVENNVTVFTALETVRVLLDVLEEITLRVSTIDAK' A
#
# COMPACT_ATOMS: atom_id res chain seq x y z
N GLN A 1 -5.12 11.81 -14.92
CA GLN A 1 -5.23 11.67 -13.45
C GLN A 1 -5.85 10.31 -13.16
N GLY A 2 -5.31 9.54 -12.19
CA GLY A 2 -5.71 8.15 -11.94
C GLY A 2 -4.57 7.11 -11.91
N HIS A 3 -3.30 7.54 -11.79
CA HIS A 3 -2.16 6.61 -11.89
C HIS A 3 -1.82 5.86 -10.58
N ILE A 4 -2.38 6.29 -9.44
CA ILE A 4 -2.04 5.73 -8.12
C ILE A 4 -3.31 5.22 -7.47
N SER A 5 -3.33 3.93 -7.12
CA SER A 5 -4.45 3.26 -6.45
C SER A 5 -4.24 3.11 -4.94
N TYR A 6 -2.98 3.03 -4.50
CA TYR A 6 -2.60 2.83 -3.10
C TYR A 6 -1.37 3.66 -2.75
N VAL A 7 -1.32 4.18 -1.53
CA VAL A 7 -0.14 4.83 -0.94
C VAL A 7 0.24 4.09 0.33
N ILE A 8 1.49 3.64 0.42
CA ILE A 8 2.06 3.08 1.65
C ILE A 8 3.04 4.12 2.19
N ASN A 9 2.70 4.71 3.32
CA ASN A 9 3.53 5.72 3.97
C ASN A 9 3.63 5.44 5.47
N THR A 10 4.69 4.73 5.86
CA THR A 10 4.91 4.31 7.25
C THR A 10 5.22 5.50 8.15
N ILE A 11 4.90 5.36 9.43
CA ILE A 11 5.17 6.39 10.45
C ILE A 11 6.26 5.86 11.37
N ASP A 12 7.42 6.50 11.34
CA ASP A 12 8.45 6.33 12.36
C ASP A 12 8.41 7.54 13.31
N ILE A 13 8.09 7.29 14.58
CA ILE A 13 8.05 8.33 15.62
C ILE A 13 9.40 9.01 15.86
N ASN A 14 10.49 8.35 15.48
CA ASN A 14 11.85 8.84 15.67
C ASN A 14 12.33 9.76 14.54
N GLN A 15 11.62 9.81 13.41
CA GLN A 15 12.00 10.63 12.27
C GLN A 15 11.14 11.90 12.18
N HIS A 16 11.62 12.97 12.82
CA HIS A 16 10.91 14.26 12.83
C HIS A 16 10.80 14.92 11.45
N ASN A 17 11.83 14.79 10.59
CA ASN A 17 11.85 15.46 9.30
C ASN A 17 10.86 14.85 8.28
N THR A 18 10.69 13.53 8.29
CA THR A 18 9.76 12.83 7.36
C THR A 18 8.30 12.93 7.80
N ARG A 19 8.03 13.47 9.00
CA ARG A 19 6.69 13.55 9.59
C ARG A 19 5.80 14.61 8.93
N LEU A 20 6.39 15.74 8.51
CA LEU A 20 5.67 16.83 7.83
C LEU A 20 5.29 16.43 6.41
N ASP A 21 6.27 16.01 5.61
CA ASP A 21 6.03 15.55 4.23
C ASP A 21 5.11 14.33 4.21
N GLY A 22 5.33 13.39 5.13
CA GLY A 22 4.47 12.22 5.28
C GLY A 22 3.02 12.57 5.61
N TYR A 23 2.78 13.66 6.34
CA TYR A 23 1.42 14.14 6.59
C TYR A 23 0.77 14.69 5.31
N GLU A 24 1.46 15.57 4.56
CA GLU A 24 0.93 16.14 3.32
C GLU A 24 0.66 15.07 2.25
N ILE A 25 1.52 14.04 2.15
CA ILE A 25 1.32 12.90 1.25
C ILE A 25 0.03 12.14 1.60
N ARG A 26 -0.16 11.80 2.88
CA ARG A 26 -1.36 11.06 3.33
C ARG A 26 -2.63 11.90 3.17
N ARG A 27 -2.55 13.19 3.49
CA ARG A 27 -3.66 14.13 3.33
C ARG A 27 -4.08 14.21 1.86
N THR A 28 -3.14 14.44 0.95
CA THR A 28 -3.41 14.51 -0.50
C THR A 28 -4.00 13.20 -1.01
N ALA A 29 -3.49 12.05 -0.57
CA ALA A 29 -4.01 10.75 -0.96
C ALA A 29 -5.48 10.56 -0.51
N VAL A 30 -5.80 10.91 0.73
CA VAL A 30 -7.18 10.86 1.26
C VAL A 30 -8.10 11.81 0.49
N GLU A 31 -7.65 13.05 0.22
CA GLU A 31 -8.41 14.04 -0.56
C GLU A 31 -8.69 13.57 -2.00
N ASN A 32 -7.85 12.69 -2.55
CA ASN A 32 -8.01 12.10 -3.89
C ASN A 32 -8.64 10.68 -3.87
N ASN A 33 -9.24 10.28 -2.74
CA ASN A 33 -9.86 8.95 -2.57
C ASN A 33 -8.90 7.77 -2.83
N VAL A 34 -7.60 7.97 -2.64
CA VAL A 34 -6.57 6.92 -2.72
C VAL A 34 -6.45 6.25 -1.36
N THR A 35 -6.40 4.91 -1.35
CA THR A 35 -6.28 4.14 -0.10
C THR A 35 -4.86 4.29 0.48
N VAL A 36 -4.76 4.57 1.77
CA VAL A 36 -3.48 4.84 2.46
C VAL A 36 -3.21 3.80 3.54
N PHE A 37 -2.00 3.23 3.54
CA PHE A 37 -1.50 2.34 4.59
C PHE A 37 -0.35 3.00 5.35
N THR A 38 -0.42 2.97 6.68
CA THR A 38 0.62 3.53 7.57
C THR A 38 1.46 2.48 8.29
N ALA A 39 1.12 1.20 8.12
CA ALA A 39 1.82 0.08 8.73
C ALA A 39 2.02 -1.04 7.71
N LEU A 40 3.23 -1.63 7.70
CA LEU A 40 3.57 -2.74 6.79
C LEU A 40 2.84 -4.04 7.17
N GLU A 41 2.49 -4.21 8.45
CA GLU A 41 1.72 -5.39 8.91
C GLU A 41 0.35 -5.46 8.24
N THR A 42 -0.36 -4.33 8.10
CA THR A 42 -1.63 -4.26 7.40
C THR A 42 -1.48 -4.55 5.91
N VAL A 43 -0.39 -4.08 5.29
CA VAL A 43 -0.08 -4.36 3.88
C VAL A 43 0.18 -5.86 3.67
N ARG A 44 0.88 -6.50 4.61
CA ARG A 44 1.14 -7.94 4.54
C ARG A 44 -0.15 -8.77 4.53
N VAL A 45 -1.05 -8.49 5.47
CA VAL A 45 -2.36 -9.17 5.51
C VAL A 45 -3.15 -8.94 4.22
N LEU A 46 -3.10 -7.73 3.66
CA LEU A 46 -3.73 -7.45 2.37
C LEU A 46 -3.12 -8.31 1.24
N LEU A 47 -1.79 -8.42 1.18
CA LEU A 47 -1.11 -9.25 0.18
C LEU A 47 -1.48 -10.73 0.32
N ASP A 48 -1.58 -11.24 1.55
CA ASP A 48 -2.00 -12.62 1.81
C ASP A 48 -3.42 -12.87 1.29
N VAL A 49 -4.35 -11.94 1.52
CA VAL A 49 -5.72 -12.01 0.97
C VAL A 49 -5.74 -11.89 -0.56
N LEU A 50 -4.95 -10.97 -1.12
CA LEU A 50 -4.86 -10.80 -2.57
C LEU A 50 -4.32 -12.07 -3.25
N GLU A 51 -3.35 -12.75 -2.64
CA GLU A 51 -2.83 -14.02 -3.11
C GLU A 51 -3.88 -15.14 -3.06
N GLU A 52 -4.71 -15.17 -2.01
CA GLU A 52 -5.77 -16.17 -1.85
C GLU A 52 -6.89 -16.00 -2.90
N ILE A 53 -7.33 -14.76 -3.15
CA ILE A 53 -8.42 -14.49 -4.10
C ILE A 53 -7.97 -14.46 -5.56
N THR A 54 -6.68 -14.16 -5.81
CA THR A 54 -6.14 -14.14 -7.17
C THR A 54 -5.81 -15.55 -7.57
N LEU A 55 -6.65 -16.14 -8.44
CA LEU A 55 -6.41 -17.44 -9.07
C LEU A 55 -4.95 -17.49 -9.57
N ARG A 56 -4.12 -18.30 -8.90
CA ARG A 56 -2.77 -18.61 -9.37
C ARG A 56 -2.92 -19.44 -10.64
N VAL A 57 -2.99 -18.78 -11.79
CA VAL A 57 -2.70 -19.41 -13.09
C VAL A 57 -1.21 -19.75 -13.06
N SER A 58 -0.90 -20.90 -12.46
CA SER A 58 0.37 -21.57 -12.67
C SER A 58 0.31 -22.17 -14.08
N THR A 59 1.23 -21.77 -14.95
CA THR A 59 1.46 -22.46 -16.23
C THR A 59 1.62 -23.95 -15.95
N ILE A 60 0.82 -24.78 -16.62
CA ILE A 60 0.99 -26.23 -16.60
C ILE A 60 2.37 -26.49 -17.20
N ASP A 61 3.29 -27.02 -16.40
CA ASP A 61 4.62 -27.45 -16.84
C ASP A 61 4.43 -28.44 -18.00
N ALA A 62 4.73 -27.98 -19.21
CA ALA A 62 4.63 -28.80 -20.42
C ALA A 62 5.85 -29.71 -20.44
N LYS A 63 5.66 -30.94 -19.95
CA LYS A 63 6.60 -32.05 -20.15
C LYS A 63 6.87 -32.31 -21.62
#